data_AF-A0A2V6MPQ4-F1
#
_entry.id   AF-A0A2V6MPQ4-F1
#
_cell.length_a   1.000
_cell.length_b   1.000
_cell.length_c   1.000
_cell.angle_alpha   90.00
_cell.angle_beta   90.00
_cell.angle_gamma   90.00
#
_symmetry.space_group_name_H-M   'P 1'
#
loop_
_entity.id
_entity.type
_entity.pdbx_description
1 polymer ?
#
loop_
_entity_poly.entity_id
_entity_poly.type
_entity_poly.pdbx_seq_one_letter_code
_entity_poly.pdbx_strand_id
1 'polypeptide(L)'
;MWSSDDPSLRTQIAALSPTVSPDEARRVAYTAYMTGRELHREWRVAWLPGIQNFLVNMGARKGGLCFQWATELLVRLDALKLQTLELHWAESGPNTGAEHNVIVVTARGQPFGEGILLDLWRYSGTLNKSELARRLGGRGDVASKQVRSTTKSN
;
A
#
# COMPACT_ATOMS: atom_id res chain seq x y z
N MET A 1 -3.43 -15.76 8.60
CA MET A 1 -3.66 -14.64 9.52
C MET A 1 -2.31 -14.03 9.83
N TRP A 2 -1.93 -12.92 9.17
CA TRP A 2 -0.63 -12.26 9.40
C TRP A 2 -0.56 -11.68 10.82
N SER A 3 0.65 -11.56 11.34
CA SER A 3 0.99 -10.87 12.59
C SER A 3 1.79 -9.60 12.26
N SER A 4 1.85 -8.64 13.18
CA SER A 4 2.73 -7.46 13.08
C SER A 4 4.20 -7.84 12.93
N ASP A 5 4.53 -9.06 13.35
CA ASP A 5 5.85 -9.64 13.27
C ASP A 5 6.02 -10.62 12.11
N ASP A 6 5.11 -10.63 11.11
CA ASP A 6 5.25 -11.51 9.95
C ASP A 6 6.63 -11.30 9.30
N PRO A 7 7.55 -12.27 9.44
CA PRO A 7 8.90 -12.12 8.96
C PRO A 7 8.91 -12.04 7.43
N SER A 8 7.88 -12.53 6.73
CA SER A 8 7.83 -12.54 5.28
C SER A 8 7.77 -11.14 4.69
N LEU A 9 6.94 -10.21 5.17
CA LEU A 9 6.89 -8.85 4.60
C LEU A 9 8.17 -8.08 4.91
N ARG A 10 8.60 -8.10 6.17
CA ARG A 10 9.85 -7.43 6.59
C ARG A 10 11.04 -7.93 5.77
N THR A 11 11.17 -9.25 5.61
CA THR A 11 12.26 -9.86 4.85
C THR A 11 12.16 -9.51 3.37
N GLN A 12 10.95 -9.46 2.82
CA GLN A 12 10.76 -9.06 1.42
C GLN A 12 11.15 -7.61 1.17
N ILE A 13 10.76 -6.68 2.05
CA ILE A 13 11.15 -5.25 1.95
C ILE A 13 12.66 -5.09 2.12
N ALA A 14 13.25 -5.76 3.12
CA ALA A 14 14.70 -5.74 3.32
C ALA A 14 15.46 -6.35 2.13
N ALA A 15 14.86 -7.30 1.42
CA ALA A 15 15.43 -7.92 0.23
C ALA A 15 15.27 -7.11 -1.06
N LEU A 16 14.63 -5.92 -1.04
CA LEU A 16 14.52 -5.06 -2.21
C LEU A 16 15.90 -4.57 -2.68
N SER A 17 16.80 -4.26 -1.76
CA SER A 17 18.19 -3.88 -2.03
C SER A 17 19.05 -4.06 -0.77
N PRO A 18 20.34 -4.38 -0.90
CA PRO A 18 21.28 -4.38 0.23
C PRO A 18 21.38 -3.05 0.98
N THR A 19 20.97 -1.94 0.34
CA THR A 19 20.98 -0.60 0.94
C THR A 19 19.77 -0.32 1.83
N VAL A 20 18.76 -1.20 1.85
CA VAL A 20 17.57 -1.03 2.68
C VAL A 20 17.91 -1.27 4.14
N SER A 21 17.53 -0.32 5.00
CA SER A 21 17.64 -0.47 6.44
C SER A 21 16.68 -1.57 6.95
N PRO A 22 17.18 -2.59 7.67
CA PRO A 22 16.32 -3.61 8.27
C PRO A 22 15.31 -3.02 9.28
N ASP A 23 15.66 -1.91 9.94
CA ASP A 23 14.76 -1.18 10.84
C ASP A 23 13.62 -0.52 10.07
N GLU A 24 13.92 0.16 8.95
CA GLU A 24 12.89 0.75 8.09
C GLU A 24 11.94 -0.32 7.53
N ALA A 25 12.50 -1.45 7.06
CA ALA A 25 11.70 -2.59 6.61
C ALA A 25 10.77 -3.12 7.71
N ARG A 26 11.24 -3.17 8.96
CA ARG A 26 10.42 -3.56 10.12
C ARG A 26 9.31 -2.54 10.38
N ARG A 27 9.63 -1.26 10.42
CA ARG A 27 8.68 -0.17 10.71
C ARG A 27 7.59 -0.07 9.63
N VAL A 28 7.95 -0.22 8.36
CA VAL A 28 6.99 -0.25 7.24
C VAL A 28 6.06 -1.46 7.37
N ALA A 29 6.61 -2.66 7.57
CA ALA A 29 5.80 -3.87 7.72
C ALA A 29 4.83 -3.78 8.90
N TYR A 30 5.32 -3.31 10.06
CA TYR A 30 4.52 -3.09 11.25
C TYR A 30 3.40 -2.07 11.02
N THR A 31 3.72 -0.93 10.42
CA THR A 31 2.77 0.15 10.15
C THR A 31 1.68 -0.29 9.17
N ALA A 32 2.07 -0.99 8.09
CA ALA A 32 1.11 -1.53 7.14
C ALA A 32 0.13 -2.52 7.80
N TYR A 33 0.65 -3.42 8.63
CA TYR A 33 -0.16 -4.39 9.35
C TYR A 33 -1.12 -3.74 10.36
N MET A 34 -0.62 -2.86 11.22
CA MET A 34 -1.42 -2.21 12.25
C MET A 34 -2.50 -1.32 11.63
N THR A 35 -2.15 -0.58 10.59
CA THR A 35 -3.11 0.23 9.82
C THR A 35 -4.20 -0.63 9.20
N GLY A 36 -3.84 -1.75 8.57
CA GLY A 36 -4.80 -2.71 8.02
C GLY A 36 -5.83 -3.17 9.07
N ARG A 37 -5.36 -3.51 10.26
CA ARG A 37 -6.21 -3.98 11.36
C ARG A 37 -7.09 -2.92 11.98
N GLU A 38 -6.54 -1.72 12.19
CA GLU A 38 -7.27 -0.60 12.77
C GLU A 38 -8.42 -0.19 11.85
N LEU A 39 -8.13 0.05 10.57
CA LEU A 39 -9.14 0.45 9.59
C LEU A 39 -10.19 -0.64 9.37
N HIS A 40 -9.80 -1.92 9.38
CA HIS A 40 -10.76 -3.01 9.27
C HIS A 40 -11.78 -3.02 10.42
N ARG A 41 -11.31 -2.73 11.64
CA ARG A 41 -12.17 -2.63 12.83
C ARG A 41 -13.02 -1.37 12.79
N GLU A 42 -12.41 -0.23 12.49
CA GLU A 42 -13.04 1.08 12.49
C GLU A 42 -14.14 1.19 11.43
N TRP A 43 -13.87 0.74 10.20
CA TRP A 43 -14.81 0.85 9.09
C TRP A 43 -15.81 -0.31 9.00
N ARG A 44 -15.74 -1.27 9.94
CA ARG A 44 -16.62 -2.45 10.03
C ARG A 44 -16.82 -3.10 8.66
N VAL A 45 -15.68 -3.35 8.00
CA VAL A 45 -15.60 -3.70 6.58
C VAL A 45 -16.37 -4.99 6.34
N ALA A 46 -17.29 -4.96 5.38
CA ALA A 46 -18.03 -6.13 4.95
C ALA A 46 -17.10 -7.06 4.14
N TRP A 47 -17.34 -8.37 4.24
CA TRP A 47 -16.50 -9.41 3.63
C TRP A 47 -16.42 -9.33 2.09
N LEU A 48 -17.33 -8.59 1.44
CA LEU A 48 -17.38 -8.43 -0.02
C LEU A 48 -17.03 -6.98 -0.41
N PRO A 49 -15.93 -6.74 -1.16
CA PRO A 49 -15.49 -5.40 -1.56
C PRO A 49 -16.54 -4.58 -2.33
N GLY A 50 -17.34 -5.24 -3.18
CA GLY A 50 -18.44 -4.59 -3.90
C GLY A 50 -19.56 -4.09 -2.99
N ILE A 51 -19.86 -4.82 -1.91
CA ILE A 51 -20.83 -4.40 -0.90
C ILE A 51 -20.27 -3.23 -0.09
N GLN A 52 -18.99 -3.25 0.27
CA GLN A 52 -18.37 -2.12 0.97
C GLN A 52 -18.41 -0.84 0.12
N ASN A 53 -18.08 -0.91 -1.17
CA ASN A 53 -18.15 0.24 -2.07
C ASN A 53 -19.58 0.78 -2.20
N PHE A 54 -20.57 -0.11 -2.32
CA PHE A 54 -21.98 0.26 -2.34
C PHE A 54 -22.43 0.92 -1.02
N LEU A 55 -22.04 0.36 0.13
CA LEU A 55 -22.38 0.89 1.45
C LEU A 55 -21.73 2.25 1.74
N VAL A 56 -20.51 2.49 1.28
CA VAL A 56 -19.85 3.81 1.41
C VAL A 56 -20.52 4.83 0.49
N ASN A 57 -20.79 4.48 -0.77
CA ASN A 57 -21.47 5.38 -1.72
C ASN A 57 -22.89 5.74 -1.29
N MET A 58 -23.58 4.86 -0.56
CA MET A 58 -24.89 5.14 0.06
C MET A 58 -24.81 5.86 1.41
N GLY A 59 -23.61 6.21 1.90
CA GLY A 59 -23.42 6.89 3.19
C GLY A 59 -23.66 6.01 4.43
N ALA A 60 -23.86 4.71 4.27
CA ALA A 60 -24.10 3.76 5.36
C ALA A 60 -22.80 3.32 6.09
N ARG A 61 -21.63 3.65 5.54
CA ARG A 61 -20.30 3.40 6.11
C ARG A 61 -19.40 4.63 5.95
N LYS A 62 -18.57 4.88 6.96
CA LYS A 62 -17.66 6.03 7.03
C LYS A 62 -16.48 5.94 6.04
N GLY A 63 -16.15 4.75 5.57
CA GLY A 63 -15.04 4.50 4.65
C GLY A 63 -14.89 3.03 4.27
N GLY A 64 -13.86 2.73 3.48
CA GLY A 64 -13.57 1.38 2.99
C GLY A 64 -13.34 1.26 1.48
N LEU A 65 -13.25 2.39 0.77
CA LEU A 65 -12.88 2.44 -0.64
C LEU A 65 -11.36 2.25 -0.81
N CYS A 66 -10.93 1.65 -1.92
CA CYS A 66 -9.52 1.34 -2.21
C CYS A 66 -8.58 2.55 -1.99
N PHE A 67 -8.96 3.73 -2.46
CA PHE A 67 -8.15 4.95 -2.29
C PHE A 67 -8.05 5.40 -0.83
N GLN A 68 -9.07 5.17 0.01
CA GLN A 68 -9.04 5.57 1.42
C GLN A 68 -8.04 4.72 2.19
N TRP A 69 -8.00 3.40 1.92
CA TRP A 69 -6.98 2.51 2.48
C TRP A 69 -5.57 2.94 2.10
N ALA A 70 -5.35 3.23 0.80
CA ALA A 70 -4.04 3.68 0.32
C ALA A 70 -3.65 5.05 0.91
N THR A 71 -4.60 5.97 1.07
CA THR A 71 -4.37 7.30 1.65
C THR A 71 -3.96 7.21 3.11
N GLU A 72 -4.72 6.49 3.93
CA GLU A 72 -4.42 6.31 5.36
C GLU A 72 -3.09 5.59 5.56
N LEU A 73 -2.79 4.58 4.74
CA LEU A 73 -1.51 3.91 4.77
C LEU A 73 -0.37 4.86 4.42
N LEU A 74 -0.52 5.65 3.35
CA LEU A 74 0.51 6.58 2.90
C LEU A 74 0.82 7.64 3.95
N VAL A 75 -0.20 8.23 4.58
CA VAL A 75 -0.01 9.24 5.64
C VAL A 75 0.83 8.67 6.78
N ARG A 76 0.52 7.45 7.23
CA ARG A 76 1.23 6.80 8.33
C ARG A 76 2.64 6.38 7.95
N LEU A 77 2.86 5.93 6.71
CA LEU A 77 4.19 5.60 6.20
C LEU A 77 5.06 6.84 5.97
N ASP A 78 4.50 7.95 5.49
CA ASP A 78 5.24 9.21 5.32
C ASP A 78 5.73 9.77 6.65
N ALA A 79 4.94 9.61 7.72
CA ALA A 79 5.32 9.96 9.08
C ALA A 79 6.56 9.19 9.58
N LEU A 80 6.90 8.05 8.97
CA LEU A 80 8.11 7.30 9.33
C LEU A 80 9.41 7.97 8.86
N LYS A 81 9.33 8.92 7.92
CA LYS A 81 10.47 9.67 7.36
C LYS A 81 11.62 8.75 6.91
N LEU A 82 11.25 7.77 6.08
CA LEU A 82 12.13 6.73 5.54
C LEU A 82 13.27 7.34 4.71
N GLN A 83 14.47 6.83 4.90
CA GLN A 83 15.69 7.27 4.24
C GLN A 83 16.15 6.29 3.17
N THR A 84 15.93 4.99 3.34
CA THR A 84 16.39 3.94 2.42
C THR A 84 15.31 3.41 1.49
N LEU A 85 14.04 3.71 1.80
CA LEU A 85 12.86 3.31 1.04
C LEU A 85 12.15 4.52 0.44
N GLU A 86 11.44 4.29 -0.66
CA GLU A 86 10.55 5.25 -1.31
C GLU A 86 9.14 4.72 -1.39
N LEU A 87 8.17 5.64 -1.27
CA LEU A 87 6.74 5.38 -1.30
C LEU A 87 6.15 5.94 -2.58
N HIS A 88 5.41 5.12 -3.31
CA HIS A 88 4.80 5.49 -4.58
C HIS A 88 3.31 5.22 -4.53
N TRP A 89 2.52 6.18 -5.00
CA TRP A 89 1.11 5.96 -5.26
C TRP A 89 0.96 5.22 -6.58
N ALA A 90 0.21 4.12 -6.58
CA ALA A 90 -0.03 3.30 -7.76
C ALA A 90 -1.53 3.16 -8.03
N GLU A 91 -1.92 3.48 -9.26
CA GLU A 91 -3.30 3.44 -9.74
C GLU A 91 -3.40 2.40 -10.86
N SER A 92 -4.43 1.56 -10.82
CA SER A 92 -4.76 0.63 -11.90
C SER A 92 -6.14 0.94 -12.44
N GLY A 93 -6.26 1.11 -13.76
CA GLY A 93 -7.54 1.45 -14.42
C GLY A 93 -8.10 2.82 -14.01
N PRO A 94 -7.31 3.91 -14.09
CA PRO A 94 -7.75 5.23 -13.64
C PRO A 94 -9.00 5.70 -14.40
N ASN A 95 -9.94 6.32 -13.70
CA ASN A 95 -11.23 6.79 -14.24
C ASN A 95 -12.16 5.66 -14.75
N THR A 96 -12.00 4.44 -14.24
CA THR A 96 -12.89 3.31 -14.56
C THR A 96 -13.61 2.80 -13.31
N GLY A 97 -14.73 2.09 -13.48
CA GLY A 97 -15.41 1.40 -12.38
C GLY A 97 -14.59 0.26 -11.73
N ALA A 98 -13.42 -0.06 -12.30
CA ALA A 98 -12.47 -1.04 -11.79
C ALA A 98 -11.23 -0.39 -11.16
N GLU A 99 -11.25 0.93 -10.94
CA GLU A 99 -10.11 1.68 -10.38
C GLU A 99 -9.67 1.09 -9.03
N HIS A 100 -8.37 0.84 -8.93
CA HIS A 100 -7.75 0.31 -7.72
C HIS A 100 -6.48 1.08 -7.37
N ASN A 101 -6.41 1.51 -6.12
CA ASN A 101 -5.36 2.37 -5.60
C ASN A 101 -4.61 1.65 -4.49
N VAL A 102 -3.28 1.66 -4.55
CA VAL A 102 -2.39 0.97 -3.62
C VAL A 102 -1.09 1.74 -3.44
N ILE A 103 -0.33 1.43 -2.39
CA ILE A 103 1.01 1.98 -2.17
C ILE A 103 2.05 0.97 -2.63
N VAL A 104 3.07 1.42 -3.35
CA VAL A 104 4.23 0.60 -3.71
C VAL A 104 5.44 1.11 -2.95
N VAL A 105 6.20 0.18 -2.35
CA VAL A 105 7.45 0.46 -1.65
C VAL A 105 8.60 -0.03 -2.51
N THR A 106 9.57 0.83 -2.79
CA THR A 106 10.83 0.48 -3.47
C THR A 106 12.01 0.81 -2.56
N ALA A 107 13.17 0.23 -2.83
CA ALA A 107 14.42 0.81 -2.34
C ALA A 107 14.64 2.18 -3.03
N ARG A 108 15.40 3.06 -2.38
CA ARG A 108 15.75 4.37 -2.97
C ARG A 108 16.49 4.17 -4.29
N GLY A 109 16.01 4.83 -5.35
CA GLY A 109 16.58 4.72 -6.68
C GLY A 109 16.26 3.41 -7.42
N GLN A 110 15.48 2.50 -6.83
CA GLN A 110 15.03 1.29 -7.50
C GLN A 110 13.87 1.59 -8.46
N PRO A 111 13.80 0.95 -9.64
CA PRO A 111 12.67 1.10 -10.55
C PRO A 111 11.35 0.72 -9.88
N PHE A 112 10.29 1.49 -10.17
CA PHE A 112 8.94 1.24 -9.65
C PHE A 112 8.46 -0.20 -9.86
N GLY A 113 8.79 -0.80 -11.01
CA GLY A 113 8.35 -2.15 -11.38
C GLY A 113 8.95 -3.28 -10.54
N GLU A 114 9.98 -3.01 -9.74
CA GLU A 114 10.60 -3.98 -8.83
C GLU A 114 10.12 -3.81 -7.38
N GLY A 115 9.24 -2.84 -7.13
CA GLY A 115 8.71 -2.55 -5.81
C GLY A 115 7.76 -3.62 -5.27
N ILE A 116 7.47 -3.53 -3.98
CA ILE A 116 6.47 -4.34 -3.30
C ILE A 116 5.18 -3.53 -3.17
N LEU A 117 4.08 -4.09 -3.65
CA LEU A 117 2.73 -3.55 -3.45
C LEU A 117 2.31 -3.74 -1.99
N LEU A 118 1.65 -2.74 -1.43
CA LEU A 118 0.96 -2.73 -0.15
C LEU A 118 -0.56 -2.53 -0.39
N ASP A 119 -1.27 -3.61 -0.70
CA ASP A 119 -2.73 -3.64 -0.88
C ASP A 119 -3.45 -4.11 0.39
N LEU A 120 -3.95 -3.15 1.17
CA LEU A 120 -4.72 -3.45 2.38
C LEU A 120 -6.20 -3.73 2.10
N TRP A 121 -6.72 -3.35 0.93
CA TRP A 121 -8.15 -3.38 0.61
C TRP A 121 -8.65 -4.78 0.24
N ARG A 122 -7.94 -5.49 -0.65
CA ARG A 122 -8.37 -6.82 -1.10
C ARG A 122 -8.10 -7.92 -0.08
N TYR A 123 -7.11 -7.74 0.77
CA TYR A 123 -6.51 -8.85 1.50
C TYR A 123 -6.44 -8.65 3.01
N SER A 124 -6.98 -7.56 3.54
CA SER A 124 -6.86 -7.22 4.96
C SER A 124 -5.41 -7.37 5.46
N GLY A 125 -4.43 -7.04 4.59
CA GLY A 125 -3.00 -7.20 4.84
C GLY A 125 -2.31 -8.48 4.34
N THR A 126 -2.72 -9.09 3.22
CA THR A 126 -1.96 -10.19 2.56
C THR A 126 -1.35 -9.70 1.25
N LEU A 127 -0.07 -9.97 1.00
CA LEU A 127 0.68 -9.43 -0.14
C LEU A 127 1.32 -10.51 -0.99
N ASN A 128 1.26 -10.33 -2.31
CA ASN A 128 1.94 -11.16 -3.31
C ASN A 128 2.93 -10.32 -4.12
N LYS A 129 4.20 -10.75 -4.17
CA LYS A 129 5.21 -10.24 -5.11
C LYS A 129 4.80 -10.38 -6.59
N SER A 130 3.89 -11.30 -6.90
CA SER A 130 3.64 -11.77 -8.27
C SER A 130 2.66 -10.93 -9.09
N GLU A 131 1.90 -10.00 -8.50
CA GLU A 131 0.90 -9.24 -9.28
C GLU A 131 1.57 -8.12 -10.11
N LEU A 132 2.68 -7.53 -9.62
CA LEU A 132 3.40 -6.45 -10.32
C LEU A 132 4.06 -6.96 -11.61
N ALA A 133 4.86 -8.04 -11.53
CA ALA A 133 5.48 -8.64 -12.71
C ALA A 133 4.45 -9.19 -13.72
N ARG A 134 3.33 -9.74 -13.24
CA ARG A 134 2.28 -10.28 -14.11
C ARG A 134 1.44 -9.20 -14.79
N ARG A 135 1.26 -8.03 -14.16
CA ARG A 135 0.58 -6.86 -14.75
C ARG A 135 1.49 -5.99 -15.61
N LEU A 136 2.79 -5.91 -15.32
CA LEU A 136 3.78 -5.24 -16.17
C LEU A 136 4.03 -5.98 -17.50
N GLY A 137 3.74 -7.29 -17.56
CA GLY A 137 3.74 -8.06 -18.81
C GLY A 137 2.59 -7.72 -19.77
N GLY A 138 1.57 -7.00 -19.30
CA GLY A 138 0.51 -6.42 -20.12
C GLY A 138 0.69 -4.91 -20.22
N ARG A 139 1.24 -4.44 -21.35
CA ARG A 139 1.48 -3.02 -21.66
C ARG A 139 0.31 -2.13 -21.22
N GLY A 140 0.57 -1.08 -20.44
CA GLY A 140 -0.23 0.15 -20.52
C GLY A 140 -0.51 0.92 -19.23
N ASP A 141 -1.16 0.32 -18.23
CA ASP A 141 -2.13 1.11 -17.44
C ASP A 141 -1.87 1.18 -15.93
N VAL A 142 -0.60 1.22 -15.50
CA VAL A 142 -0.24 1.54 -14.10
C VAL A 142 0.46 2.89 -14.07
N ALA A 143 -0.29 3.93 -13.72
CA ALA A 143 0.28 5.24 -13.48
C ALA A 143 0.92 5.26 -12.08
N SER A 144 2.21 5.58 -12.00
CA SER A 144 2.89 5.86 -10.74
C SER A 144 3.03 7.37 -10.56
N LYS A 145 2.65 7.86 -9.38
CA LYS A 145 2.98 9.22 -8.94
C LYS A 145 3.88 9.08 -7.71
N GLN A 146 5.12 9.53 -7.85
CA GLN A 146 6.05 9.59 -6.73
C GLN A 146 5.56 10.68 -5.76
N VAL A 147 5.37 10.32 -4.50
CA VAL A 147 4.93 11.26 -3.48
C VAL A 147 6.16 12.07 -3.07
N ARG A 148 6.24 13.32 -3.55
CA ARG A 148 7.31 14.24 -3.13
C ARG A 148 7.06 14.61 -1.66
N SER A 149 7.95 14.19 -0.76
CA SER A 149 8.03 14.71 0.60
C SER A 149 8.15 16.23 0.54
N THR A 150 7.09 16.96 0.85
CA THR A 150 7.11 18.41 0.98
C THR A 150 7.81 18.78 2.28
N THR A 151 9.14 18.77 2.26
CA THR A 151 9.93 19.51 3.25
C THR A 151 9.78 21.00 2.93
N LYS A 152 8.83 21.67 3.59
CA LYS A 152 8.96 23.12 3.78
C LYS A 152 9.89 23.32 4.97
N SER A 153 11.16 23.64 4.69
CA SER A 153 11.99 24.34 5.65
C SER A 153 11.36 25.69 5.94
N ASN A 154 11.19 26.01 7.22
CA ASN A 154 11.17 27.37 7.73
C ASN A 154 11.92 27.37 9.06
#